data_AF-A0A2E2TLT0-F1
#
_entry.id   AF-A0A2E2TLT0-F1
#
_cell.length_a   1.000
_cell.length_b   1.000
_cell.length_c   1.000
_cell.angle_alpha   90.00
_cell.angle_beta   90.00
_cell.angle_gamma   90.00
#
_symmetry.space_group_name_H-M   'P 1'
#
loop_
_entity.id
_entity.type
_entity.pdbx_description
1 polymer ?
#
loop_
_entity_poly.entity_id
_entity_poly.type
_entity_poly.pdbx_seq_one_letter_code
_entity_poly.pdbx_strand_id
1 'polypeptide(L)'
;MSGDEITNFGTQPPHGEEKSGFGKVGKWIGTLVVLIALGGGWYWLQNTEQIVIPEDPKPQEENEVAAYFTQTLQDTFVEEVGQPIEGFEPQMFLQVYPGLLPGDFNGVEALQGVYQVQNGEIVFIEIADGPIHSAGRAISRIGMTVLFEQVMTRFDVAEPTQEDVDIVLQFLREPPTLEEGGEIEKIIEPI
;
A
#
# COMPACT_ATOMS: atom_id res chain seq x y z
N MET A 1 -25.58 -1.35 43.99
CA MET A 1 -24.76 -2.37 44.67
C MET A 1 -23.36 -1.77 44.78
N SER A 2 -23.02 -1.37 46.00
CA SER A 2 -21.70 -0.87 46.42
C SER A 2 -20.73 -2.04 46.42
N GLY A 3 -19.51 -1.85 45.91
CA GLY A 3 -18.46 -2.86 45.95
C GLY A 3 -17.14 -2.16 46.22
N ASP A 4 -16.67 -2.36 47.45
CA ASP A 4 -15.60 -1.60 48.09
C ASP A 4 -14.19 -1.96 47.62
N GLU A 5 -13.36 -0.94 47.71
CA GLU A 5 -11.94 -0.87 48.03
C GLU A 5 -11.27 -2.15 48.60
N ILE A 6 -10.13 -2.54 48.02
CA ILE A 6 -9.11 -3.33 48.71
C ILE A 6 -7.72 -2.79 48.36
N THR A 7 -7.16 -2.07 49.33
CA THR A 7 -5.76 -1.67 49.43
C THR A 7 -4.91 -2.88 49.79
N ASN A 8 -3.71 -3.00 49.18
CA ASN A 8 -2.73 -4.01 49.61
C ASN A 8 -1.39 -3.33 49.92
N PHE A 9 -1.03 -3.42 51.19
CA PHE A 9 0.20 -2.93 51.82
C PHE A 9 1.22 -4.06 51.95
N GLY A 10 2.50 -3.71 51.89
CA GLY A 10 3.62 -4.51 52.41
C GLY A 10 4.59 -4.97 51.32
N THR A 11 5.91 -5.00 51.52
CA THR A 11 6.75 -4.71 52.69
C THR A 11 8.18 -4.72 52.15
N GLN A 12 9.02 -3.74 52.50
CA GLN A 12 10.46 -3.76 52.23
C GLN A 12 11.18 -4.75 53.16
N PRO A 13 12.07 -5.61 52.64
CA PRO A 13 13.11 -6.26 53.43
C PRO A 13 14.49 -5.58 53.26
N PRO A 14 15.46 -5.88 54.16
CA PRO A 14 16.34 -4.88 54.76
C PRO A 14 17.69 -4.65 54.07
N HIS A 15 18.23 -3.49 54.42
CA HIS A 15 19.57 -2.99 54.14
C HIS A 15 20.65 -3.94 54.66
N GLY A 16 21.36 -4.60 53.74
CA GLY A 16 22.59 -5.34 54.05
C GLY A 16 23.79 -4.41 54.02
N GLU A 17 24.53 -4.31 55.13
CA GLU A 17 25.86 -3.71 55.20
C GLU A 17 26.87 -4.64 54.53
N GLU A 18 27.44 -4.21 53.40
CA GLU A 18 28.58 -4.89 52.78
C GLU A 18 29.88 -4.19 53.20
N LYS A 19 30.75 -4.93 53.90
CA LYS A 19 32.04 -4.44 54.39
C LYS A 19 33.03 -4.30 53.24
N SER A 20 33.45 -3.07 52.97
CA SER A 20 34.50 -2.76 51.99
C SER A 20 35.89 -3.05 52.56
N GLY A 21 36.45 -4.20 52.17
CA GLY A 21 37.87 -4.54 52.35
C GLY A 21 38.69 -4.03 51.17
N PHE A 22 39.08 -2.75 51.17
CA PHE A 22 39.91 -2.18 50.11
C PHE A 22 41.41 -2.40 50.40
N GLY A 23 41.91 -3.57 50.01
CA GLY A 23 43.33 -3.86 49.91
C GLY A 23 43.96 -3.14 48.71
N LYS A 24 45.16 -2.62 48.88
CA LYS A 24 45.99 -1.88 47.90
C LYS A 24 45.97 -2.51 46.49
N VAL A 25 45.19 -1.96 45.55
CA VAL A 25 45.28 -2.24 44.10
C VAL A 25 45.88 -1.03 43.38
N GLY A 26 47.11 -0.67 43.76
CA GLY A 26 47.85 0.40 43.11
C GLY A 26 48.56 -0.11 41.84
N LYS A 27 48.22 0.50 40.70
CA LYS A 27 48.92 0.52 39.39
C LYS A 27 48.44 -0.34 38.22
N TRP A 28 47.62 -1.38 38.39
CA TRP A 28 47.22 -2.22 37.23
C TRP A 28 45.88 -1.82 36.57
N ILE A 29 45.00 -1.10 37.26
CA ILE A 29 43.67 -0.73 36.73
C ILE A 29 43.77 0.33 35.62
N GLY A 30 44.71 1.28 35.74
CA GLY A 30 44.89 2.34 34.74
C GLY A 30 45.28 1.80 33.36
N THR A 31 46.13 0.77 33.29
CA THR A 31 46.56 0.17 32.03
C THR A 31 45.45 -0.64 31.36
N LEU A 32 44.60 -1.31 32.15
CA LEU A 32 43.47 -2.10 31.62
C LEU A 32 42.40 -1.21 30.98
N VAL A 33 42.09 -0.05 31.59
CA VAL A 33 41.10 0.89 31.05
C VAL A 33 41.56 1.50 29.71
N VAL A 34 42.86 1.81 29.57
CA VAL A 34 43.41 2.32 28.31
C VAL A 34 43.40 1.26 27.20
N LEU A 35 43.68 -0.01 27.51
CA LEU A 35 43.61 -1.11 26.53
C LEU A 35 42.16 -1.43 26.12
N ILE A 36 41.20 -1.33 27.03
CA ILE A 36 39.77 -1.48 26.71
C ILE A 36 39.28 -0.31 25.85
N ALA A 37 39.71 0.93 26.13
CA ALA A 37 39.36 2.09 25.31
C ALA A 37 39.98 2.03 23.90
N LEU A 38 41.23 1.59 23.77
CA LEU A 38 41.90 1.43 22.48
C LEU A 38 41.38 0.23 21.68
N GLY A 39 41.13 -0.91 22.34
CA GLY A 39 40.57 -2.10 21.70
C GLY A 39 39.09 -1.93 21.34
N GLY A 40 38.30 -1.31 22.22
CA GLY A 40 36.89 -0.98 21.97
C GLY A 40 36.72 0.05 20.87
N GLY A 41 37.58 1.08 20.83
CA GLY A 41 37.59 2.08 19.75
C GLY A 41 38.01 1.48 18.39
N TRP A 42 38.99 0.56 18.38
CA TRP A 42 39.40 -0.15 17.17
C TRP A 42 38.31 -1.10 16.65
N TYR A 43 37.65 -1.84 17.56
CA TYR A 43 36.51 -2.69 17.21
C TYR A 43 35.35 -1.85 16.66
N TRP A 44 35.03 -0.71 17.28
CA TRP A 44 33.97 0.20 16.83
C TRP A 44 34.25 0.81 15.44
N LEU A 45 35.52 1.10 15.12
CA LEU A 45 35.94 1.54 13.79
C LEU A 45 35.81 0.46 12.70
N GLN A 46 35.92 -0.83 13.04
CA GLN A 46 35.69 -1.93 12.08
C GLN A 46 34.22 -2.34 11.98
N ASN A 47 33.43 -2.10 13.04
CA ASN A 47 32.00 -2.41 13.12
C ASN A 47 31.09 -1.20 12.84
N THR A 48 31.62 -0.14 12.24
CA THR A 48 30.79 0.90 11.65
C THR A 48 30.18 0.31 10.38
N GLU A 49 29.13 -0.48 10.55
CA GLU A 49 28.19 -0.78 9.46
C GLU A 49 27.86 0.57 8.81
N GLN A 50 28.10 0.66 7.50
CA GLN A 50 27.73 1.87 6.77
C GLN A 50 26.26 2.09 7.08
N ILE A 51 25.95 3.23 7.70
CA ILE A 51 24.58 3.74 7.70
C ILE A 51 24.29 3.95 6.22
N VAL A 52 23.67 2.95 5.60
CA VAL A 52 23.03 3.09 4.30
C VAL A 52 21.92 4.07 4.59
N ILE A 53 22.22 5.36 4.40
CA ILE A 53 21.18 6.36 4.27
C ILE A 53 20.33 5.81 3.12
N PRO A 54 19.08 5.41 3.35
CA PRO A 54 18.24 4.97 2.25
C PRO A 54 18.32 6.12 1.24
N GLU A 55 18.83 5.83 0.04
CA GLU A 55 18.70 6.77 -1.06
C GLU A 55 17.23 7.16 -1.07
N ASP A 56 16.97 8.46 -0.99
CA ASP A 56 15.65 9.03 -1.18
C ASP A 56 15.06 8.28 -2.38
N PRO A 57 13.98 7.49 -2.20
CA PRO A 57 13.55 6.56 -3.23
C PRO A 57 13.44 7.35 -4.51
N LYS A 58 14.28 7.01 -5.50
CA LYS A 58 14.22 7.66 -6.81
C LYS A 58 12.75 7.72 -7.19
N PRO A 59 12.24 8.88 -7.66
CA PRO A 59 10.86 8.97 -8.12
C PRO A 59 10.62 7.73 -8.97
N GLN A 60 9.70 6.87 -8.53
CA GLN A 60 9.40 5.66 -9.28
C GLN A 60 9.13 6.13 -10.70
N GLU A 61 9.92 5.64 -11.66
CA GLU A 61 9.73 6.00 -13.05
C GLU A 61 8.29 5.69 -13.36
N GLU A 62 7.50 6.75 -13.56
CA GLU A 62 6.08 6.65 -13.80
C GLU A 62 5.93 5.81 -15.07
N ASN A 63 5.24 4.67 -14.96
CA ASN A 63 5.06 3.77 -16.08
C ASN A 63 4.33 4.55 -17.19
N GLU A 64 5.07 4.93 -18.24
CA GLU A 64 4.56 5.78 -19.32
C GLU A 64 3.35 5.16 -20.02
N VAL A 65 3.28 3.83 -20.08
CA VAL A 65 2.15 3.10 -20.67
C VAL A 65 0.93 3.14 -19.75
N ALA A 66 1.11 3.01 -18.44
CA ALA A 66 0.02 3.20 -17.47
C ALA A 66 -0.51 4.64 -17.47
N ALA A 67 0.40 5.62 -17.61
CA ALA A 67 0.03 7.02 -17.74
C ALA A 67 -0.77 7.27 -19.03
N TYR A 68 -0.36 6.66 -20.14
CA TYR A 68 -1.09 6.71 -21.41
C TYR A 68 -2.50 6.12 -21.27
N PHE A 69 -2.64 4.91 -20.70
CA PHE A 69 -3.93 4.29 -20.42
C PHE A 69 -4.84 5.20 -19.58
N THR A 70 -4.30 5.77 -18.50
CA THR A 70 -5.02 6.67 -17.60
C THR A 70 -5.53 7.90 -18.34
N GLN A 71 -4.67 8.52 -19.15
CA GLN A 71 -5.00 9.71 -19.90
C GLN A 71 -6.10 9.41 -20.93
N THR A 72 -5.95 8.34 -21.73
CA THR A 72 -6.93 7.97 -22.75
C THR A 72 -8.31 7.65 -22.15
N LEU A 73 -8.36 6.98 -20.99
CA LEU A 73 -9.59 6.72 -20.23
C LEU A 73 -10.29 8.02 -19.80
N GLN A 74 -9.53 8.93 -19.19
CA GLN A 74 -10.05 10.21 -18.70
C GLN A 74 -10.50 11.11 -19.84
N ASP A 75 -9.69 11.23 -20.89
CA ASP A 75 -9.99 12.05 -22.08
C ASP A 75 -11.26 11.54 -22.76
N THR A 76 -11.42 10.23 -22.93
CA THR A 76 -12.67 9.64 -23.48
C THR A 76 -13.90 10.04 -22.66
N PHE A 77 -13.84 9.93 -21.33
CA PHE A 77 -14.97 10.35 -20.50
C PHE A 77 -15.25 11.85 -20.60
N VAL A 78 -14.19 12.69 -20.63
CA VAL A 78 -14.32 14.14 -20.76
C VAL A 78 -14.94 14.52 -22.12
N GLU A 79 -14.55 13.85 -23.19
CA GLU A 79 -15.08 14.08 -24.53
C GLU A 79 -16.56 13.67 -24.66
N GLU A 80 -16.95 12.55 -24.06
CA GLU A 80 -18.29 11.99 -24.21
C GLU A 80 -19.31 12.51 -23.19
N VAL A 81 -18.86 12.78 -21.95
CA VAL A 81 -19.74 13.13 -20.81
C VAL A 81 -19.40 14.51 -20.25
N GLY A 82 -18.13 14.87 -20.18
CA GLY A 82 -17.63 16.14 -19.65
C GLY A 82 -16.73 16.00 -18.43
N GLN A 83 -16.06 17.10 -18.05
CA GLN A 83 -15.09 17.12 -16.94
C GLN A 83 -15.78 16.93 -15.57
N PRO A 84 -15.43 15.88 -14.80
CA PRO A 84 -15.88 15.76 -13.41
C PRO A 84 -15.24 16.84 -12.53
N ILE A 85 -16.03 17.47 -11.67
CA ILE A 85 -15.54 18.47 -10.71
C ILE A 85 -14.91 17.86 -9.46
N GLU A 86 -15.20 16.60 -9.17
CA GLU A 86 -14.73 15.89 -7.97
C GLU A 86 -13.67 14.82 -8.27
N GLY A 87 -13.29 14.66 -9.54
CA GLY A 87 -12.41 13.59 -10.02
C GLY A 87 -13.20 12.41 -10.60
N PHE A 88 -12.49 11.34 -10.94
CA PHE A 88 -13.07 10.19 -11.64
C PHE A 88 -13.38 9.04 -10.66
N GLU A 89 -14.60 8.51 -10.73
CA GLU A 89 -15.05 7.33 -9.98
C GLU A 89 -15.27 6.13 -10.92
N PRO A 90 -15.24 4.87 -10.44
CA PRO A 90 -15.40 3.66 -11.28
C PRO A 90 -16.63 3.67 -12.20
N GLN A 91 -17.77 4.13 -11.69
CA GLN A 91 -19.02 4.18 -12.44
C GLN A 91 -18.95 5.11 -13.66
N MET A 92 -18.09 6.13 -13.60
CA MET A 92 -17.85 7.03 -14.72
C MET A 92 -17.15 6.29 -15.87
N PHE A 93 -16.13 5.48 -15.57
CA PHE A 93 -15.46 4.69 -16.60
C PHE A 93 -16.35 3.58 -17.15
N LEU A 94 -17.15 2.92 -16.30
CA LEU A 94 -18.14 1.93 -16.75
C LEU A 94 -19.20 2.52 -17.71
N GLN A 95 -19.45 3.83 -17.64
CA GLN A 95 -20.40 4.50 -18.53
C GLN A 95 -19.90 4.58 -19.99
N VAL A 96 -18.59 4.78 -20.18
CA VAL A 96 -17.97 4.97 -21.52
C VAL A 96 -17.15 3.75 -21.97
N TYR A 97 -16.84 2.83 -21.06
CA TYR A 97 -16.20 1.55 -21.32
C TYR A 97 -17.02 0.41 -20.69
N PRO A 98 -18.15 0.00 -21.31
CA PRO A 98 -19.03 -1.03 -20.76
C PRO A 98 -18.39 -2.44 -20.68
N GLY A 99 -17.25 -2.66 -21.34
CA GLY A 99 -16.46 -3.88 -21.25
C GLY A 99 -15.54 -3.95 -20.00
N LEU A 100 -15.44 -2.86 -19.23
CA LEU A 100 -14.86 -2.91 -17.89
C LEU A 100 -15.76 -3.73 -16.97
N LEU A 101 -15.14 -4.56 -16.14
CA LEU A 101 -15.84 -5.42 -15.19
C LEU A 101 -15.63 -4.89 -13.77
N PRO A 102 -16.57 -5.15 -12.84
CA PRO A 102 -16.38 -4.83 -11.43
C PRO A 102 -15.02 -5.31 -10.88
N GLY A 103 -14.60 -6.50 -11.29
CA GLY A 103 -13.31 -7.11 -10.92
C GLY A 103 -12.09 -6.25 -11.21
N ASP A 104 -12.10 -5.42 -12.26
CA ASP A 104 -10.97 -4.54 -12.61
C ASP A 104 -10.75 -3.45 -11.57
N PHE A 105 -11.78 -3.12 -10.79
CA PHE A 105 -11.74 -2.08 -9.76
C PHE A 105 -11.39 -2.63 -8.38
N ASN A 106 -11.13 -3.93 -8.24
CA ASN A 106 -10.79 -4.50 -6.95
C ASN A 106 -9.40 -4.07 -6.48
N GLY A 107 -9.35 -3.40 -5.33
CA GLY A 107 -8.12 -2.85 -4.77
C GLY A 107 -7.71 -1.50 -5.35
N VAL A 108 -8.52 -0.90 -6.24
CA VAL A 108 -8.21 0.42 -6.81
C VAL A 108 -8.31 1.49 -5.73
N GLU A 109 -7.20 2.18 -5.51
CA GLU A 109 -7.10 3.24 -4.49
C GLU A 109 -7.86 4.50 -4.91
N ALA A 110 -8.49 5.15 -3.94
CA ALA A 110 -9.12 6.44 -4.06
C ALA A 110 -8.54 7.42 -3.03
N LEU A 111 -8.80 8.72 -3.20
CA LEU A 111 -8.17 9.77 -2.37
C LEU A 111 -8.38 9.60 -0.86
N GLN A 112 -9.49 9.00 -0.42
CA GLN A 112 -9.80 8.74 0.99
C GLN A 112 -10.18 7.27 1.27
N GLY A 113 -9.90 6.36 0.36
CA GLY A 113 -10.43 5.00 0.42
C GLY A 113 -9.82 4.02 -0.57
N VAL A 114 -10.46 2.87 -0.68
CA VAL A 114 -10.16 1.84 -1.66
C VAL A 114 -11.45 1.22 -2.15
N TYR A 115 -11.52 0.91 -3.44
CA TYR A 115 -12.60 0.14 -4.02
C TYR A 115 -12.37 -1.35 -3.82
N GLN A 116 -13.41 -2.08 -3.43
CA GLN A 116 -13.42 -3.54 -3.33
C GLN A 116 -14.60 -4.10 -4.08
N VAL A 117 -14.49 -5.35 -4.53
CA VAL A 117 -15.60 -6.05 -5.17
C VAL A 117 -16.23 -7.03 -4.18
N GLN A 118 -17.51 -6.82 -3.86
CA GLN A 118 -18.27 -7.67 -2.96
C GLN A 118 -19.55 -8.11 -3.67
N ASN A 119 -19.78 -9.43 -3.75
CA ASN A 119 -20.93 -10.02 -4.45
C ASN A 119 -21.08 -9.54 -5.91
N GLY A 120 -19.96 -9.24 -6.58
CA GLY A 120 -19.96 -8.73 -7.96
C GLY A 120 -20.19 -7.22 -8.08
N GLU A 121 -20.31 -6.49 -6.97
CA GLU A 121 -20.53 -5.03 -6.97
C GLU A 121 -19.30 -4.27 -6.46
N ILE A 122 -19.06 -3.09 -7.02
CA ILE A 122 -17.99 -2.18 -6.60
C ILE A 122 -18.45 -1.43 -5.34
N VAL A 123 -17.75 -1.63 -4.23
CA VAL A 123 -17.99 -1.02 -2.93
C VAL A 123 -16.81 -0.14 -2.54
N PHE A 124 -17.08 1.10 -2.17
CA PHE A 124 -16.06 2.02 -1.63
C PHE A 124 -15.87 1.78 -0.14
N ILE A 125 -14.63 1.53 0.28
CA ILE A 125 -14.23 1.38 1.68
C ILE A 125 -13.37 2.59 2.07
N GLU A 126 -13.87 3.40 2.99
CA GLU A 126 -13.15 4.55 3.53
C GLU A 126 -12.03 4.08 4.46
N ILE A 127 -10.81 4.61 4.27
CA ILE A 127 -9.62 4.23 5.06
C ILE A 127 -8.85 5.43 5.62
N ALA A 128 -9.20 6.65 5.22
CA ALA A 128 -8.50 7.85 5.67
C ALA A 128 -9.04 8.36 7.01
N ASP A 129 -8.15 8.58 7.98
CA ASP A 129 -8.48 9.29 9.20
C ASP A 129 -8.58 10.79 8.90
N GLY A 130 -9.80 11.32 8.74
CA GLY A 130 -9.99 12.75 8.51
C GLY A 130 -11.42 13.14 8.13
N PRO A 131 -11.65 14.44 7.89
CA PRO A 131 -12.93 14.90 7.36
C PRO A 131 -13.21 14.29 5.98
N ILE A 132 -14.40 13.73 5.80
CA ILE A 132 -14.87 13.24 4.51
C ILE A 132 -15.07 14.42 3.56
N HIS A 133 -14.48 14.33 2.38
CA HIS A 133 -14.65 15.28 1.30
C HIS A 133 -15.33 14.61 0.10
N SER A 134 -16.08 15.36 -0.69
CA SER A 134 -16.81 14.79 -1.82
C SER A 134 -15.88 14.20 -2.89
N ALA A 135 -14.71 14.81 -3.10
CA ALA A 135 -13.64 14.26 -3.94
C ALA A 135 -12.95 13.01 -3.35
N GLY A 136 -13.23 12.62 -2.10
CA GLY A 136 -12.56 11.50 -1.43
C GLY A 136 -12.72 10.14 -2.13
N ARG A 137 -13.76 10.01 -2.97
CA ARG A 137 -14.03 8.81 -3.77
C ARG A 137 -13.30 8.79 -5.11
N ALA A 138 -12.70 9.90 -5.55
CA ALA A 138 -11.97 9.92 -6.80
C ALA A 138 -10.78 8.94 -6.76
N ILE A 139 -10.59 8.19 -7.84
CA ILE A 139 -9.48 7.27 -8.00
C ILE A 139 -8.17 8.07 -7.95
N SER A 140 -7.23 7.62 -7.11
CA SER A 140 -5.93 8.27 -6.95
C SER A 140 -5.02 7.93 -8.14
N ARG A 141 -3.88 8.63 -8.29
CA ARG A 141 -2.89 8.27 -9.32
C ARG A 141 -2.43 6.82 -9.15
N ILE A 142 -2.22 6.37 -7.92
CA ILE A 142 -1.84 4.99 -7.60
C ILE A 142 -2.98 4.04 -7.98
N GLY A 143 -4.22 4.40 -7.66
CA GLY A 143 -5.40 3.63 -8.05
C GLY A 143 -5.54 3.44 -9.57
N MET A 144 -5.17 4.45 -10.36
CA MET A 144 -5.17 4.32 -11.83
C MET A 144 -4.12 3.32 -12.33
N THR A 145 -2.95 3.26 -11.71
CA THR A 145 -1.95 2.23 -12.00
C THR A 145 -2.47 0.83 -11.64
N VAL A 146 -3.15 0.68 -10.49
CA VAL A 146 -3.77 -0.59 -10.11
C VAL A 146 -4.86 -0.99 -11.11
N LEU A 147 -5.71 -0.05 -11.54
CA LEU A 147 -6.72 -0.32 -12.56
C LEU A 147 -6.08 -0.79 -13.87
N PHE A 148 -5.03 -0.12 -14.32
CA PHE A 148 -4.25 -0.53 -15.49
C PHE A 148 -3.73 -1.96 -15.36
N GLU A 149 -3.08 -2.29 -14.23
CA GLU A 149 -2.54 -3.62 -13.98
C GLU A 149 -3.62 -4.71 -13.98
N GLN A 150 -4.77 -4.45 -13.36
CA GLN A 150 -5.89 -5.38 -13.33
C GLN A 150 -6.45 -5.63 -14.74
N VAL A 151 -6.64 -4.57 -15.51
CA VAL A 151 -7.12 -4.67 -16.89
C VAL A 151 -6.11 -5.43 -17.75
N MET A 152 -4.83 -5.07 -17.74
CA MET A 152 -3.81 -5.77 -18.55
C MET A 152 -3.69 -7.24 -18.15
N THR A 153 -3.77 -7.55 -16.86
CA THR A 153 -3.78 -8.94 -16.35
C THR A 153 -4.98 -9.72 -16.86
N ARG A 154 -6.17 -9.11 -16.89
CA ARG A 154 -7.39 -9.74 -17.42
C ARG A 154 -7.26 -10.10 -18.91
N PHE A 155 -6.49 -9.32 -19.66
CA PHE A 155 -6.21 -9.56 -21.08
C PHE A 155 -4.90 -10.35 -21.32
N ASP A 156 -4.26 -10.87 -20.26
CA ASP A 156 -3.01 -11.65 -20.33
C ASP A 156 -1.84 -10.90 -21.02
N VAL A 157 -1.73 -9.58 -20.79
CA VAL A 157 -0.69 -8.71 -21.36
C VAL A 157 0.39 -8.41 -20.30
N ALA A 158 1.51 -9.13 -20.35
CA ALA A 158 2.56 -9.03 -19.33
C ALA A 158 3.51 -7.81 -19.50
N GLU A 159 3.78 -7.39 -20.73
CA GLU A 159 4.66 -6.26 -21.05
C GLU A 159 3.94 -5.30 -22.00
N PRO A 160 2.92 -4.58 -21.50
CA PRO A 160 2.04 -3.77 -22.34
C PRO A 160 2.78 -2.63 -23.03
N THR A 161 2.49 -2.44 -24.30
CA THR A 161 2.85 -1.26 -25.10
C THR A 161 1.66 -0.31 -25.23
N GLN A 162 1.87 0.89 -25.79
CA GLN A 162 0.75 1.79 -26.09
C GLN A 162 -0.21 1.20 -27.14
N GLU A 163 0.29 0.40 -28.09
CA GLU A 163 -0.56 -0.28 -29.08
C GLU A 163 -1.45 -1.33 -28.42
N ASP A 164 -0.92 -2.10 -27.45
CA ASP A 164 -1.73 -3.04 -26.67
C ASP A 164 -2.82 -2.32 -25.87
N VAL A 165 -2.49 -1.17 -25.28
CA VAL A 165 -3.47 -0.32 -24.59
C VAL A 165 -4.59 0.12 -25.53
N ASP A 166 -4.28 0.58 -26.73
CA ASP A 166 -5.28 0.99 -27.71
C ASP A 166 -6.21 -0.16 -28.08
N ILE A 167 -5.66 -1.35 -28.33
CA ILE A 167 -6.42 -2.56 -28.66
C ILE A 167 -7.35 -2.91 -27.49
N VAL A 168 -6.84 -2.93 -26.26
CA VAL A 168 -7.64 -3.24 -25.07
C VAL A 168 -8.74 -2.21 -24.86
N LEU A 169 -8.43 -0.91 -24.95
CA LEU A 169 -9.43 0.15 -24.80
C LEU A 169 -10.51 0.08 -25.89
N GLN A 170 -10.15 -0.33 -27.11
CA GLN A 170 -11.11 -0.60 -28.17
C GLN A 170 -12.07 -1.74 -27.79
N PHE A 171 -11.54 -2.87 -27.29
CA PHE A 171 -12.37 -3.99 -26.81
C PHE A 171 -13.28 -3.58 -25.64
N LEU A 172 -12.78 -2.76 -24.72
CA LEU A 172 -13.55 -2.29 -23.57
C LEU A 172 -14.71 -1.35 -23.94
N ARG A 173 -14.70 -0.74 -25.14
CA ARG A 173 -15.82 0.08 -25.63
C ARG A 173 -17.00 -0.76 -26.11
N GLU A 174 -16.77 -2.02 -26.47
CA GLU A 174 -17.83 -2.92 -26.89
C GLU A 174 -18.45 -3.60 -25.66
N PRO A 175 -19.79 -3.63 -25.52
CA PRO A 175 -20.40 -4.40 -24.44
C PRO A 175 -20.04 -5.88 -24.61
N PRO A 176 -19.86 -6.65 -23.51
CA PRO A 176 -19.64 -8.08 -23.63
C PRO A 176 -20.79 -8.69 -24.42
N THR A 177 -20.46 -9.26 -25.59
CA THR A 177 -21.45 -9.94 -26.42
C THR A 177 -21.93 -11.16 -25.66
N LEU A 178 -23.11 -11.05 -25.05
CA LEU A 178 -23.86 -12.22 -24.65
C LEU A 178 -24.23 -12.91 -25.96
N GLU A 179 -23.51 -13.96 -26.34
CA GLU A 179 -23.90 -14.80 -27.47
C GLU A 179 -25.34 -15.25 -27.21
N GLU A 180 -26.31 -14.62 -27.89
CA GLU A 180 -27.72 -14.97 -27.80
C GLU A 180 -27.88 -16.42 -28.27
N GLY A 181 -27.92 -17.36 -27.32
CA GLY A 181 -28.25 -18.76 -27.57
C GLY A 181 -27.15 -19.80 -27.28
N GLY A 182 -25.99 -19.41 -26.75
CA GLY A 182 -25.03 -20.38 -26.23
C GLY A 182 -25.47 -20.89 -24.85
N GLU A 183 -25.86 -22.18 -24.77
CA GLU A 183 -26.17 -22.83 -23.49
C GLU A 183 -25.07 -22.54 -22.46
N ILE A 184 -25.46 -22.11 -21.26
CA ILE A 184 -24.57 -21.96 -20.11
C ILE A 184 -24.21 -23.38 -19.64
N GLU A 185 -23.37 -24.07 -20.41
CA GLU A 185 -22.80 -25.35 -20.00
C GLU A 185 -21.70 -25.09 -18.99
N LYS A 186 -22.13 -24.83 -17.75
CA LYS A 186 -21.56 -25.41 -16.54
C LYS A 186 -20.02 -25.42 -16.44
N ILE A 187 -19.37 -24.26 -16.50
CA ILE A 187 -17.98 -24.11 -16.03
C ILE A 187 -18.01 -23.49 -14.63
N ILE A 188 -18.50 -24.25 -13.66
CA ILE A 188 -18.08 -24.12 -12.26
C ILE A 188 -17.91 -25.55 -11.74
N GLU A 189 -16.75 -26.15 -12.02
CA GLU A 189 -16.24 -27.18 -11.12
C GLU A 189 -15.44 -26.46 -10.02
N PRO A 190 -15.82 -26.57 -8.74
CA PRO A 190 -15.00 -26.09 -7.65
C PRO A 190 -13.76 -26.97 -7.55
N ILE A 191 -12.58 -26.33 -7.55
CA ILE A 191 -11.33 -26.95 -7.10
C ILE A 191 -11.40 -27.16 -5.59
#